data_AF-A0A5C7S3M3-F1
#
_entry.id   AF-A0A5C7S3M3-F1
#
_cell.length_a   1.000
_cell.length_b   1.000
_cell.length_c   1.000
_cell.angle_alpha   90.00
_cell.angle_beta   90.00
_cell.angle_gamma   90.00
#
_symmetry.space_group_name_H-M   'P 1'
#
loop_
_entity.id
_entity.type
_entity.pdbx_description
1 polymer ?
#
loop_
_entity_poly.entity_id
_entity_poly.type
_entity_poly.pdbx_seq_one_letter_code
_entity_poly.pdbx_strand_id
1 'polypeptide(L)'
;PTHPDRAGGLGFLAHSISAFALLALAHSVVLAGQLLNRIVHRGASLPDFALEIGVMVVVLLLLALAPLAVFAGQLAQLRRTGLDEYGVVAQRLAGEFDTKWVRGGAPADEPLLGSPDISALADMGGSYEVIENMRSVPIAPEALIPLVVAILLPMLPLTLTMMPLDALVKALVGLMF
;
A
#
# COMPACT_ATOMS: atom_id res chain seq x y z
N PRO A 1 5.42 -0.36 -18.29
CA PRO A 1 5.91 -0.85 -16.98
C PRO A 1 6.61 0.25 -16.15
N THR A 2 7.25 1.24 -16.78
CA THR A 2 7.99 2.35 -16.14
C THR A 2 7.13 3.47 -15.54
N HIS A 3 5.83 3.24 -15.31
CA HIS A 3 4.96 4.28 -14.75
C HIS A 3 5.35 4.58 -13.29
N PRO A 4 5.48 5.86 -12.88
CA PRO A 4 6.06 6.24 -11.59
C PRO A 4 5.26 5.79 -10.36
N ASP A 5 4.00 5.39 -10.54
CA ASP A 5 3.15 4.85 -9.46
C ASP A 5 3.55 3.45 -8.98
N ARG A 6 4.52 2.79 -9.63
CA ARG A 6 4.95 1.40 -9.34
C ARG A 6 3.78 0.40 -9.33
N ALA A 7 2.69 0.72 -10.02
CA ALA A 7 1.49 -0.10 -10.16
C ALA A 7 1.02 -0.15 -11.62
N GLY A 8 1.93 0.10 -12.56
CA GLY A 8 1.63 0.01 -14.00
C GLY A 8 0.55 0.99 -14.46
N GLY A 9 0.36 2.12 -13.78
CA GLY A 9 -0.71 3.09 -14.07
C GLY A 9 -2.02 2.82 -13.31
N LEU A 10 -2.11 1.75 -12.51
CA LEU A 10 -3.28 1.40 -11.71
C LEU A 10 -3.31 2.05 -10.32
N GLY A 11 -2.35 2.90 -9.99
CA GLY A 11 -2.24 3.55 -8.68
C GLY A 11 -3.47 4.40 -8.31
N PHE A 12 -4.21 4.91 -9.30
CA PHE A 12 -5.46 5.64 -9.05
C PHE A 12 -6.53 4.75 -8.41
N LEU A 13 -6.54 3.44 -8.67
CA LEU A 13 -7.53 2.51 -8.11
C LEU A 13 -7.43 2.44 -6.58
N ALA A 14 -6.25 2.69 -6.00
CA ALA A 14 -6.11 2.75 -4.55
C ALA A 14 -6.98 3.87 -3.92
N HIS A 15 -7.28 4.95 -4.65
CA HIS A 15 -8.16 6.01 -4.16
C HIS A 15 -9.62 5.54 -4.06
N SER A 16 -10.03 4.50 -4.81
CA SER A 16 -11.38 3.94 -4.72
C SER A 16 -11.65 3.26 -3.37
N ILE A 17 -10.60 2.85 -2.64
CA ILE A 17 -10.71 2.29 -1.28
C ILE A 17 -11.39 3.30 -0.33
N SER A 18 -11.19 4.60 -0.54
CA SER A 18 -11.83 5.63 0.29
C SER A 18 -13.37 5.57 0.24
N ALA A 19 -13.96 5.12 -0.89
CA ALA A 19 -15.41 4.94 -1.00
C ALA A 19 -15.91 3.79 -0.10
N PHE A 20 -15.09 2.76 0.11
CA PHE A 20 -15.41 1.67 1.02
C PHE A 20 -15.32 2.08 2.49
N ALA A 21 -14.62 3.17 2.84
CA ALA A 21 -14.56 3.66 4.22
C ALA A 21 -15.94 4.05 4.74
N LEU A 22 -16.79 4.68 3.92
CA LEU A 22 -18.17 5.02 4.31
C LEU A 22 -19.02 3.77 4.55
N LEU A 23 -18.89 2.76 3.68
CA LEU A 23 -19.57 1.48 3.83
C LEU A 23 -19.13 0.76 5.11
N ALA A 24 -17.82 0.74 5.35
CA ALA A 24 -17.22 0.13 6.53
C ALA A 24 -17.68 0.82 7.81
N LEU A 25 -17.70 2.16 7.82
CA LEU A 25 -18.23 2.95 8.93
C LEU A 25 -19.68 2.60 9.24
N ALA A 26 -20.54 2.53 8.21
CA ALA A 26 -21.95 2.20 8.39
C ALA A 26 -22.14 0.81 9.05
N HIS A 27 -21.41 -0.21 8.58
CA HIS A 27 -21.47 -1.55 9.15
C HIS A 27 -20.91 -1.60 10.59
N SER A 28 -19.82 -0.90 10.84
CA SER A 28 -19.23 -0.81 12.17
C SER A 28 -20.13 -0.10 13.18
N VAL A 29 -20.85 0.95 12.76
CA VAL A 29 -21.84 1.63 13.62
C VAL A 29 -23.00 0.70 13.97
N VAL A 30 -23.52 -0.05 13.00
CA VAL A 30 -24.60 -1.02 13.24
C VAL A 30 -24.14 -2.10 14.23
N LEU A 31 -22.97 -2.68 14.02
CA LEU A 31 -22.42 -3.69 14.93
C LEU A 31 -22.18 -3.10 16.31
N ALA A 32 -21.56 -1.92 16.42
CA ALA A 32 -21.30 -1.28 17.69
C ALA A 32 -22.59 -1.03 18.49
N GLY A 33 -23.66 -0.57 17.85
CA GLY A 33 -24.97 -0.41 18.49
C GLY A 33 -25.55 -1.73 19.00
N GLN A 34 -25.42 -2.82 18.23
CA GLN A 34 -25.86 -4.15 18.65
C GLN A 34 -25.06 -4.66 19.85
N LEU A 35 -23.74 -4.49 19.84
CA LEU A 35 -22.87 -4.87 20.94
C LEU A 35 -23.17 -4.06 22.20
N LEU A 36 -23.32 -2.74 22.08
CA LEU A 36 -23.68 -1.86 23.20
C LEU A 36 -24.99 -2.32 23.85
N ASN A 37 -26.00 -2.63 23.04
CA ASN A 37 -27.29 -3.11 23.56
C ASN A 37 -27.13 -4.41 24.36
N ARG A 38 -26.29 -5.34 23.91
CA ARG A 38 -26.00 -6.60 24.61
C ARG A 38 -25.21 -6.36 25.89
N ILE A 39 -24.23 -5.46 25.88
CA ILE A 39 -23.43 -5.13 27.06
C ILE A 39 -24.32 -4.50 28.15
N VAL A 40 -25.07 -3.46 27.79
CA VAL A 40 -25.88 -2.69 28.75
C VAL A 40 -27.08 -3.50 29.28
N HIS A 41 -27.77 -4.26 28.43
CA HIS A 41 -29.04 -4.89 28.82
C HIS A 41 -28.94 -6.39 29.10
N ARG A 42 -27.84 -7.07 28.73
CA ARG A 42 -27.68 -8.52 28.92
C ARG A 42 -26.46 -8.89 29.76
N GLY A 43 -25.76 -7.91 30.33
CA GLY A 43 -24.63 -8.12 31.22
C GLY A 43 -23.40 -8.76 30.54
N ALA A 44 -23.34 -8.72 29.20
CA ALA A 44 -22.17 -9.19 28.47
C ALA A 44 -21.01 -8.19 28.59
N SER A 45 -19.79 -8.65 28.38
CA SER A 45 -18.59 -7.80 28.38
C SER A 45 -18.06 -7.62 26.95
N LEU A 46 -17.37 -6.51 26.67
CA LEU A 46 -16.80 -6.26 25.34
C LEU A 46 -15.85 -7.38 24.83
N PRO A 47 -14.99 -8.01 25.67
CA PRO A 47 -14.11 -9.09 25.24
C PRO A 47 -14.85 -10.32 24.72
N ASP A 48 -16.09 -10.55 25.18
CA ASP A 48 -16.93 -11.66 24.70
C ASP A 48 -17.22 -11.56 23.19
N PHE A 49 -17.10 -10.36 22.62
CA PHE A 49 -17.37 -10.07 21.21
C PHE A 49 -16.11 -9.88 20.37
N ALA A 50 -14.91 -10.20 20.89
CA ALA A 50 -13.65 -10.02 20.16
C ALA A 50 -13.64 -10.77 18.81
N LEU A 51 -14.22 -11.97 18.76
CA LEU A 51 -14.35 -12.73 17.51
C LEU A 51 -15.30 -12.05 16.52
N GLU A 52 -16.45 -11.54 16.99
CA GLU A 52 -17.45 -10.86 16.15
C GLU A 52 -16.86 -9.58 15.53
N ILE A 53 -16.12 -8.79 16.33
CA ILE A 53 -15.39 -7.60 15.87
C ILE A 53 -14.29 -8.00 14.88
N GLY A 54 -13.48 -9.02 15.21
CA GLY A 54 -12.40 -9.48 14.35
C GLY A 54 -12.89 -9.97 12.99
N VAL A 55 -13.98 -10.75 12.97
CA VAL A 55 -14.61 -11.21 11.72
C VAL A 55 -15.12 -10.04 10.89
N MET A 56 -15.77 -9.04 11.51
CA MET A 56 -16.23 -7.84 10.81
C MET A 56 -15.06 -7.08 10.16
N VAL A 57 -13.97 -6.87 10.90
CA VAL A 57 -12.75 -6.22 10.38
C VAL A 57 -12.24 -6.97 9.15
N VAL A 58 -12.05 -8.29 9.26
CA VAL A 58 -11.54 -9.12 8.17
C VAL A 58 -12.46 -9.07 6.95
N VAL A 59 -13.78 -9.21 7.15
CA VAL A 59 -14.76 -9.19 6.05
C VAL A 59 -14.77 -7.84 5.34
N LEU A 60 -14.77 -6.73 6.06
CA LEU A 60 -14.77 -5.39 5.46
C LEU A 60 -13.46 -5.09 4.73
N LEU A 61 -12.32 -5.50 5.29
CA LEU A 61 -11.03 -5.40 4.60
C LEU A 61 -11.01 -6.24 3.33
N LEU A 62 -11.47 -7.50 3.38
CA LEU A 62 -11.55 -8.35 2.19
C LEU A 62 -12.51 -7.76 1.15
N LEU A 63 -13.66 -7.22 1.56
CA LEU A 63 -14.61 -6.61 0.64
C LEU A 63 -14.00 -5.40 -0.10
N ALA A 64 -13.21 -4.59 0.59
CA ALA A 64 -12.54 -3.43 -0.01
C ALA A 64 -11.32 -3.82 -0.86
N LEU A 65 -10.56 -4.84 -0.45
CA LEU A 65 -9.28 -5.19 -1.09
C LEU A 65 -9.39 -6.29 -2.15
N ALA A 66 -10.39 -7.17 -2.07
CA ALA A 66 -10.59 -8.26 -3.04
C ALA A 66 -10.75 -7.77 -4.49
N PRO A 67 -11.48 -6.67 -4.79
CA PRO A 67 -11.57 -6.16 -6.15
C PRO A 67 -10.20 -5.76 -6.73
N LEU A 68 -9.30 -5.24 -5.89
CA LEU A 68 -7.94 -4.85 -6.29
C LEU A 68 -7.04 -6.06 -6.52
N ALA A 69 -7.28 -7.16 -5.79
CA ALA A 69 -6.51 -8.40 -5.93
C ALA A 69 -6.63 -9.03 -7.33
N VAL A 70 -7.71 -8.75 -8.08
CA VAL A 70 -7.90 -9.22 -9.47
C VAL A 70 -6.76 -8.76 -10.38
N PHE A 71 -6.18 -7.59 -10.12
CA PHE A 71 -5.07 -7.03 -10.91
C PHE A 71 -3.70 -7.61 -10.54
N ALA A 72 -3.61 -8.42 -9.48
CA ALA A 72 -2.33 -8.89 -8.97
C ALA A 72 -1.56 -9.75 -10.00
N GLY A 73 -2.27 -10.65 -10.68
CA GLY A 73 -1.68 -11.48 -11.73
C GLY A 73 -1.16 -10.65 -12.91
N GLN A 74 -1.92 -9.64 -13.32
CA GLN A 74 -1.54 -8.74 -14.42
C GLN A 74 -0.31 -7.90 -14.05
N LEU A 75 -0.24 -7.38 -12.84
CA LEU A 75 0.94 -6.64 -12.35
C LEU A 75 2.18 -7.53 -12.24
N ALA A 76 2.01 -8.76 -11.73
CA ALA A 76 3.11 -9.71 -11.64
C ALA A 76 3.66 -10.09 -13.02
N GLN A 77 2.78 -10.30 -14.01
CA GLN A 77 3.19 -10.56 -15.38
C GLN A 77 3.88 -9.33 -16.00
N LEU A 78 3.30 -8.14 -15.83
CA LEU A 78 3.87 -6.88 -16.33
C LEU A 78 5.26 -6.62 -15.73
N ARG A 79 5.46 -6.91 -14.44
CA ARG A 79 6.77 -6.82 -13.79
C ARG A 79 7.77 -7.82 -14.38
N ARG A 80 7.40 -9.09 -14.55
CA ARG A 80 8.29 -10.11 -15.12
C ARG A 80 8.73 -9.75 -16.53
N THR A 81 7.77 -9.49 -17.43
CA THR A 81 8.06 -9.08 -18.81
C THR A 81 8.87 -7.78 -18.85
N GLY A 82 8.53 -6.82 -17.99
CA GLY A 82 9.28 -5.57 -17.89
C GLY A 82 10.74 -5.78 -17.45
N LEU A 83 11.00 -6.64 -16.47
CA LEU A 83 12.36 -6.94 -16.02
C LEU A 83 13.18 -7.64 -17.12
N ASP A 84 12.57 -8.56 -17.86
CA ASP A 84 13.24 -9.26 -18.95
C ASP A 84 13.59 -8.29 -20.10
N GLU A 85 12.61 -7.53 -20.58
CA GLU A 85 12.80 -6.60 -21.71
C GLU A 85 13.74 -5.45 -21.37
N TYR A 86 13.54 -4.80 -20.21
CA TYR A 86 14.38 -3.67 -19.80
C TYR A 86 15.74 -4.13 -19.29
N GLY A 87 15.86 -5.36 -18.79
CA GLY A 87 17.14 -5.95 -18.39
C GLY A 87 18.09 -6.12 -19.58
N VAL A 88 17.57 -6.57 -20.74
CA VAL A 88 18.36 -6.67 -21.97
C VAL A 88 18.85 -5.30 -22.43
N VAL A 89 17.98 -4.28 -22.39
CA VAL A 89 18.35 -2.90 -22.75
C VAL A 89 19.38 -2.33 -21.77
N ALA A 90 19.17 -2.51 -20.46
CA ALA A 90 20.10 -2.08 -19.42
C ALA A 90 21.47 -2.71 -19.60
N GLN A 91 21.53 -4.02 -19.85
CA GLN A 91 22.78 -4.74 -20.06
C GLN A 91 23.52 -4.23 -21.29
N ARG A 92 22.82 -4.01 -22.41
CA ARG A 92 23.43 -3.48 -23.63
C ARG A 92 23.99 -2.07 -23.40
N LEU A 93 23.19 -1.18 -22.80
CA LEU A 93 23.60 0.18 -22.52
C LEU A 93 24.80 0.23 -21.56
N ALA A 94 24.77 -0.56 -20.50
CA ALA A 94 25.88 -0.67 -19.55
C ALA A 94 27.16 -1.24 -20.21
N GLY A 95 27.02 -2.20 -21.13
CA GLY A 95 28.15 -2.75 -21.88
C GLY A 95 28.76 -1.76 -22.87
N GLU A 96 27.93 -1.00 -23.60
CA GLU A 96 28.38 0.08 -24.49
C GLU A 96 29.08 1.19 -23.67
N PHE A 97 28.51 1.55 -22.51
CA PHE A 97 29.10 2.51 -21.58
C PHE A 97 30.45 2.03 -21.01
N ASP A 98 30.55 0.78 -20.54
CA ASP A 98 31.80 0.19 -20.02
C ASP A 98 32.89 0.24 -21.10
N THR A 99 32.56 -0.21 -22.32
CA THR A 99 33.50 -0.24 -23.44
C THR A 99 34.02 1.16 -23.79
N LYS A 100 33.13 2.15 -23.86
CA LYS A 100 33.51 3.53 -24.21
C LYS A 100 34.27 4.21 -23.06
N TRP A 101 33.69 4.24 -21.86
CA TRP A 101 34.13 5.12 -20.79
C TRP A 101 35.04 4.45 -19.75
N VAL A 102 34.87 3.15 -19.48
CA VAL A 102 35.63 2.43 -18.45
C VAL A 102 36.86 1.73 -19.05
N ARG A 103 36.73 1.17 -20.25
CA ARG A 103 37.83 0.49 -20.97
C ARG A 103 38.65 1.42 -21.87
N GLY A 104 38.32 2.71 -21.89
CA GLY A 104 39.08 3.73 -22.62
C GLY A 104 38.83 3.75 -24.13
N GLY A 105 37.62 3.36 -24.58
CA GLY A 105 37.21 3.47 -25.98
C GLY A 105 36.76 4.87 -26.41
N ALA A 106 36.63 5.82 -25.49
CA ALA A 106 36.23 7.19 -25.77
C ALA A 106 37.34 7.98 -26.51
N PRO A 107 36.97 8.88 -27.45
CA PRO A 107 37.91 9.84 -28.04
C PRO A 107 38.59 10.72 -26.98
N ALA A 108 39.84 11.10 -27.20
CA ALA A 108 40.64 11.86 -26.23
C ALA A 108 40.10 13.27 -25.93
N ASP A 109 39.28 13.81 -26.82
CA ASP A 109 38.65 15.13 -26.75
C ASP A 109 37.21 15.10 -26.20
N GLU A 110 36.64 13.90 -25.97
CA GLU A 110 35.30 13.76 -25.42
C GLU A 110 35.35 13.62 -23.89
N PRO A 111 34.91 14.63 -23.10
CA PRO A 111 34.91 14.54 -21.65
C PRO A 111 33.77 13.63 -21.16
N LEU A 112 34.09 12.78 -20.18
CA LEU A 112 33.09 11.96 -19.48
C LEU A 112 32.05 12.85 -18.78
N LEU A 113 32.50 13.85 -18.02
CA LEU A 113 31.61 14.77 -17.31
C LEU A 113 30.87 15.68 -18.30
N GLY A 114 29.54 15.70 -18.18
CA GLY A 114 28.67 16.44 -19.09
C GLY A 114 28.27 15.67 -20.36
N SER A 115 28.79 14.44 -20.54
CA SER A 115 28.35 13.56 -21.61
C SER A 115 26.88 13.14 -21.40
N PRO A 116 26.04 13.12 -22.46
CA PRO A 116 24.69 12.59 -22.38
C PRO A 116 24.65 11.10 -22.02
N ASP A 117 25.75 10.37 -22.22
CA ASP A 117 25.84 8.92 -21.95
C ASP A 117 25.70 8.60 -20.45
N ILE A 118 26.22 9.47 -19.57
CA ILE A 118 26.07 9.30 -18.11
C ILE A 118 24.60 9.43 -17.72
N SER A 119 23.94 10.47 -18.23
CA SER A 119 22.51 10.71 -17.96
C SER A 119 21.67 9.57 -18.50
N ALA A 120 21.96 9.08 -19.72
CA ALA A 120 21.26 7.94 -20.30
C ALA A 120 21.38 6.67 -19.44
N LEU A 121 22.58 6.38 -18.90
CA LEU A 121 22.78 5.25 -17.99
C LEU A 121 21.99 5.43 -16.68
N ALA A 122 21.98 6.63 -16.11
CA ALA A 122 21.23 6.95 -14.90
C ALA A 122 19.70 6.85 -15.11
N ASP A 123 19.18 7.41 -16.20
CA ASP A 123 17.76 7.39 -16.56
C ASP A 123 17.27 5.96 -16.83
N MET A 124 18.12 5.12 -17.44
CA MET A 124 17.84 3.70 -17.61
C MET A 124 17.79 2.97 -16.27
N GLY A 125 18.71 3.27 -15.35
CA GLY A 125 18.71 2.76 -13.98
C GLY A 125 17.42 3.12 -13.25
N GLY A 126 17.01 4.38 -13.30
CA GLY A 126 15.74 4.84 -12.71
C GLY A 126 14.51 4.17 -13.32
N SER A 127 14.50 3.98 -14.64
CA SER A 127 13.42 3.26 -15.34
C SER A 127 13.33 1.80 -14.91
N TYR A 128 14.47 1.11 -14.77
CA TYR A 128 14.53 -0.27 -14.32
C TYR A 128 14.10 -0.41 -12.86
N GLU A 129 14.54 0.50 -11.98
CA GLU A 129 14.19 0.51 -10.56
C GLU A 129 12.67 0.63 -10.34
N VAL A 130 11.97 1.40 -11.19
CA VAL A 130 10.51 1.50 -11.13
C VAL A 130 9.84 0.13 -11.38
N ILE A 131 10.36 -0.66 -12.32
CA ILE A 131 9.84 -1.99 -12.66
C ILE A 131 10.20 -2.99 -11.55
N GLU A 132 11.44 -2.94 -11.08
CA GLU A 132 11.92 -3.79 -9.99
C GLU A 132 11.12 -3.57 -8.71
N ASN A 133 10.72 -2.34 -8.42
CA ASN A 133 9.93 -2.00 -7.25
C ASN A 133 8.41 -1.98 -7.52
N MET A 134 7.94 -2.57 -8.63
CA MET A 134 6.51 -2.70 -8.89
C MET A 134 5.82 -3.52 -7.80
N ARG A 135 4.70 -2.99 -7.32
CA ARG A 135 3.82 -3.61 -6.33
C ARG A 135 3.10 -4.81 -6.94
N SER A 136 2.93 -5.85 -6.14
CA SER A 136 2.19 -7.06 -6.55
C SER A 136 0.68 -6.84 -6.61
N VAL A 137 0.15 -5.83 -5.92
CA VAL A 137 -1.28 -5.49 -5.87
C VAL A 137 -1.41 -3.96 -5.86
N PRO A 138 -2.43 -3.35 -6.50
CA PRO A 138 -2.59 -1.89 -6.52
C PRO A 138 -3.19 -1.36 -5.19
N ILE A 139 -2.57 -1.71 -4.07
CA ILE A 139 -2.93 -1.24 -2.73
C ILE A 139 -1.88 -0.24 -2.28
N ALA A 140 -2.35 0.95 -1.88
CA ALA A 140 -1.52 1.97 -1.24
C ALA A 140 -1.68 1.82 0.29
N PRO A 141 -0.59 1.68 1.06
CA PRO A 141 -0.66 1.63 2.53
C PRO A 141 -1.42 2.84 3.12
N GLU A 142 -1.28 4.00 2.49
CA GLU A 142 -1.94 5.25 2.87
C GLU A 142 -3.47 5.15 2.76
N ALA A 143 -3.97 4.32 1.84
CA ALA A 143 -5.39 4.10 1.65
C ALA A 143 -6.00 3.11 2.66
N LEU A 144 -5.18 2.31 3.37
CA LEU A 144 -5.65 1.39 4.40
C LEU A 144 -6.01 2.10 5.70
N ILE A 145 -5.27 3.16 6.06
CA ILE A 145 -5.49 3.92 7.29
C ILE A 145 -6.94 4.41 7.43
N PRO A 146 -7.52 5.17 6.47
CA PRO A 146 -8.89 5.66 6.61
C PRO A 146 -9.92 4.53 6.69
N LEU A 147 -9.67 3.40 6.02
CA LEU A 147 -10.53 2.23 6.08
C LEU A 147 -10.50 1.58 7.48
N VAL A 148 -9.31 1.35 8.04
CA VAL A 148 -9.15 0.79 9.38
C VAL A 148 -9.74 1.73 10.44
N VAL A 149 -9.49 3.04 10.32
CA VAL A 149 -10.08 4.05 11.20
C VAL A 149 -11.60 4.01 11.11
N ALA A 150 -12.19 3.96 9.92
CA ALA A 150 -13.64 3.87 9.75
C ALA A 150 -14.23 2.61 10.40
N ILE A 151 -13.50 1.48 10.38
CA ILE A 151 -13.96 0.23 10.99
C ILE A 151 -13.90 0.31 12.52
N LEU A 152 -12.82 0.85 13.09
CA LEU A 152 -12.56 0.81 14.53
C LEU A 152 -13.16 1.99 15.31
N LEU A 153 -13.32 3.15 14.67
CA LEU A 153 -13.83 4.36 15.31
C LEU A 153 -15.17 4.13 16.02
N PRO A 154 -16.17 3.44 15.44
CA PRO A 154 -17.44 3.17 16.13
C PRO A 154 -17.33 2.21 17.31
N MET A 155 -16.25 1.43 17.41
CA MET A 155 -16.02 0.49 18.52
C MET A 155 -15.42 1.17 19.75
N LEU A 156 -14.75 2.32 19.58
CA LEU A 156 -14.09 3.03 20.68
C LEU A 156 -15.03 3.37 21.85
N PRO A 157 -16.26 3.90 21.64
CA PRO A 157 -17.17 4.19 22.74
C PRO A 157 -17.54 2.96 23.58
N LEU A 158 -17.52 1.76 23.00
CA LEU A 158 -17.83 0.53 23.76
C LEU A 158 -16.81 0.28 24.86
N THR A 159 -15.56 0.72 24.69
CA THR A 159 -14.51 0.55 25.71
C THR A 159 -14.82 1.32 26.99
N LEU A 160 -15.63 2.40 26.90
CA LEU A 160 -16.10 3.16 28.06
C LEU A 160 -17.02 2.36 28.99
N THR A 161 -17.52 1.21 28.53
CA THR A 161 -18.27 0.27 29.38
C THR A 161 -17.36 -0.51 30.34
N MET A 162 -16.04 -0.53 30.09
CA MET A 162 -15.07 -1.29 30.87
C MET A 162 -14.04 -0.42 31.59
N MET A 163 -13.74 0.76 31.06
CA MET A 163 -12.76 1.68 31.62
C MET A 163 -13.23 3.13 31.52
N PRO A 164 -12.78 4.01 32.44
CA PRO A 164 -13.14 5.42 32.40
C PRO A 164 -12.48 6.14 31.20
N LEU A 165 -13.05 7.28 30.82
CA LEU A 165 -12.60 8.06 29.66
C LEU A 165 -11.13 8.49 29.76
N ASP A 166 -10.63 8.83 30.95
CA ASP A 166 -9.24 9.24 31.14
C ASP A 166 -8.26 8.08 30.86
N ALA A 167 -8.61 6.86 31.24
CA ALA A 167 -7.83 5.67 30.93
C ALA A 167 -7.80 5.37 29.42
N LEU A 168 -8.96 5.52 28.75
CA LEU A 168 -9.04 5.39 27.29
C LEU A 168 -8.17 6.42 26.56
N VAL A 169 -8.27 7.70 26.94
CA VAL A 169 -7.45 8.77 26.33
C VAL A 169 -5.96 8.50 26.54
N LYS A 170 -5.55 8.10 27.75
CA LYS A 170 -4.15 7.73 28.03
C LYS A 170 -3.68 6.56 27.16
N ALA A 171 -4.50 5.53 26.99
CA ALA A 171 -4.18 4.38 26.15
C ALA A 171 -4.04 4.75 24.67
N LEU A 172 -4.92 5.61 24.14
CA LEU A 172 -4.84 6.08 22.75
C LEU A 172 -3.61 6.94 22.51
N VAL A 173 -3.30 7.87 23.42
CA VAL A 173 -2.09 8.71 23.34
C VAL A 173 -0.84 7.84 23.39
N GLY A 174 -0.77 6.86 24.29
CA GLY A 174 0.36 5.94 24.40
C GLY A 174 0.54 5.00 23.19
N LEU A 175 -0.43 4.92 22.28
CA LEU A 175 -0.30 4.16 21.04
C LEU A 175 0.28 5.00 19.88
N MET A 176 0.30 6.33 20.05
CA MET A 176 0.79 7.29 19.05
C MET A 176 2.25 7.73 19.30
N PHE A 177 2.82 7.46 20.47
CA PHE A 177 4.15 7.89 20.92
C PHE A 177 4.91 6.71 21.52
#